data_AF-A0A7V7ZQ39-F1
#
_entry.id   AF-A0A7V7ZQ39-F1
#
_cell.length_a   1.000
_cell.length_b   1.000
_cell.length_c   1.000
_cell.angle_alpha   90.00
_cell.angle_beta   90.00
_cell.angle_gamma   90.00
#
_symmetry.space_group_name_H-M   'P 1'
#
loop_
_entity.id
_entity.type
_entity.pdbx_description
1 polymer ?
#
loop_
_entity_poly.entity_id
_entity_poly.type
_entity_poly.pdbx_seq_one_letter_code
_entity_poly.pdbx_strand_id
1 'polypeptide(L)' 'MLERPLAAATYIGPGKVRELSALVQDLRADAVVFANPLRGGQRARLESALGVPVVIWYGAELR' A
#
# COMPACT_ATOMS: atom_id res chain seq x y z
N MET A 1 -6.81 -16.83 11.90
CA MET A 1 -7.01 -15.45 11.40
C MET A 1 -5.77 -14.66 11.78
N LEU A 2 -4.95 -14.21 10.83
CA LEU A 2 -3.73 -13.46 11.14
C LEU A 2 -4.11 -12.03 11.51
N GLU A 3 -4.44 -11.80 12.78
CA GLU A 3 -4.57 -10.45 13.36
C GLU A 3 -3.19 -9.82 13.50
N ARG A 4 -2.57 -9.48 12.37
CA ARG A 4 -1.35 -8.67 12.39
C ARG A 4 -1.77 -7.24 12.74
N PRO A 5 -1.07 -6.56 13.67
CA PRO A 5 -1.37 -5.17 13.95
C PRO A 5 -1.16 -4.35 12.69
N LEU A 6 -2.25 -3.82 12.14
CA LEU A 6 -2.20 -2.83 11.09
C LEU A 6 -1.47 -1.61 11.66
N ALA A 7 -0.42 -1.15 10.98
CA ALA A 7 0.27 0.03 11.42
C ALA A 7 -0.62 1.25 11.14
N ALA A 8 -0.92 2.04 12.17
CA ALA A 8 -1.77 3.22 12.04
C ALA A 8 -1.25 4.17 10.94
N ALA A 9 0.07 4.26 10.77
CA ALA A 9 0.72 5.16 9.82
C ALA A 9 0.62 4.74 8.36
N THR A 10 0.69 3.45 8.03
CA THR A 10 0.86 2.97 6.63
C THR A 10 -0.02 1.76 6.30
N TYR A 11 -0.96 1.39 7.16
CA TYR A 11 -1.77 0.16 7.11
C TYR A 11 -0.95 -1.12 7.31
N ILE A 12 0.21 -1.23 6.67
CA ILE A 12 1.20 -2.31 6.85
C ILE A 12 2.39 -1.83 7.69
N GLY A 13 2.99 -2.72 8.47
CA GLY A 13 4.18 -2.41 9.28
C GLY A 13 5.43 -2.04 8.45
N PRO A 14 6.44 -1.41 9.07
CA PRO A 14 7.62 -0.89 8.37
C PRO A 14 8.44 -1.96 7.64
N GLY A 15 8.46 -3.21 8.12
CA GLY A 15 9.10 -4.33 7.41
C GLY A 15 8.44 -4.60 6.05
N LYS A 16 7.10 -4.61 6.02
CA LYS A 16 6.33 -4.80 4.78
C LYS A 16 6.42 -3.59 3.85
N VAL A 17 6.55 -2.37 4.38
CA VAL A 17 6.84 -1.18 3.55
C VAL A 17 8.20 -1.34 2.84
N ARG A 18 9.23 -1.83 3.55
CA ARG A 18 10.55 -2.09 2.92
C ARG A 18 10.49 -3.18 1.86
N GLU A 19 9.83 -4.30 2.15
CA GLU A 19 9.62 -5.38 1.18
C GLU A 19 8.86 -4.87 -0.06
N LEU A 20 7.80 -4.09 0.13
CA LEU A 20 7.02 -3.51 -0.95
C LEU A 20 7.83 -2.51 -1.79
N SER A 21 8.65 -1.68 -1.16
CA SER A 21 9.54 -0.74 -1.85
C SER A 21 10.58 -1.48 -2.73
N ALA A 22 11.17 -2.56 -2.23
CA ALA A 22 12.05 -3.41 -3.03
C ALA A 22 11.32 -4.01 -4.24
N LEU A 23 10.10 -4.52 -4.05
CA LEU A 23 9.29 -5.04 -5.16
C LEU A 23 8.95 -3.97 -6.21
N VAL A 24 8.67 -2.74 -5.79
CA VAL A 24 8.43 -1.62 -6.72
C VAL A 24 9.66 -1.36 -7.58
N GLN A 25 10.86 -1.40 -6.99
CA GLN A 25 12.13 -1.22 -7.72
C GLN A 25 12.42 -2.39 -8.65
N ASP A 26 12.30 -3.62 -8.16
CA ASP A 26 12.61 -4.85 -8.90
C ASP A 26 11.69 -5.03 -10.11
N LEU A 27 10.39 -4.78 -9.92
CA LEU A 27 9.37 -4.91 -10.96
C LEU A 27 9.24 -3.66 -11.83
N ARG A 28 9.89 -2.56 -11.45
CA ARG A 28 9.69 -1.23 -12.05
C ARG A 28 8.21 -0.85 -12.12
N ALA A 29 7.49 -1.09 -11.03
CA ALA A 29 6.06 -0.82 -10.98
C ALA A 29 5.80 0.69 -10.99
N ASP A 30 4.91 1.16 -11.87
CA ASP A 30 4.53 2.58 -11.93
C ASP A 30 3.55 3.00 -10.82
N ALA A 31 2.87 2.04 -10.20
CA ALA A 31 1.91 2.29 -9.13
C ALA A 31 1.69 1.05 -8.25
N VAL A 32 1.18 1.26 -7.04
CA VAL A 32 0.74 0.19 -6.14
C VAL A 32 -0.75 0.28 -5.89
N VAL A 33 -1.46 -0.84 -6.05
CA VAL A 33 -2.90 -0.94 -5.79
C VAL A 33 -3.14 -1.58 -4.43
N PHE A 34 -3.86 -0.88 -3.55
CA PHE A 34 -4.34 -1.40 -2.27
C PHE A 34 -5.82 -1.75 -2.37
N ALA A 35 -6.16 -3.02 -2.15
CA ALA A 35 -7.54 -3.50 -2.11
C ALA A 35 -8.30 -3.08 -0.85
N ASN A 36 -7.58 -2.80 0.24
CA ASN A 36 -8.17 -2.30 1.47
C ASN A 36 -8.19 -0.77 1.45
N PRO A 37 -9.25 -0.15 2.01
CA PRO A 37 -9.32 1.29 2.12
C PRO A 37 -8.17 1.82 2.98
N LEU A 38 -7.52 2.87 2.49
CA LEU A 38 -6.49 3.62 3.20
C LEU A 38 -7.06 4.97 3.66
N ARG A 39 -6.68 5.41 4.86
CA ARG A 39 -6.93 6.79 5.30
C ARG A 39 -6.00 7.75 4.56
N GLY A 40 -6.37 9.01 4.40
CA GLY A 40 -5.58 10.01 3.63
C GLY A 40 -4.11 10.09 4.06
N GLY A 41 -3.84 10.12 5.37
CA GLY A 41 -2.47 10.13 5.89
C GLY A 41 -1.70 8.80 5.73
N GLN A 42 -2.39 7.67 5.50
CA GLN A 42 -1.74 6.38 5.23
C GLN A 42 -1.27 6.31 3.78
N ARG A 43 -2.12 6.74 2.86
CA ARG A 43 -1.79 6.83 1.43
C ARG A 43 -0.57 7.73 1.20
N ALA A 44 -0.58 8.96 1.74
CA ALA A 44 0.52 9.91 1.54
C ALA A 44 1.87 9.37 2.09
N ARG A 45 1.85 8.66 3.22
CA ARG A 45 3.07 8.06 3.78
C ARG A 45 3.57 6.88 2.95
N LEU A 46 2.66 6.06 2.40
CA LEU A 46 3.01 4.99 1.49
C LEU A 46 3.60 5.56 0.19
N GLU A 47 2.96 6.56 -0.43
CA GLU A 47 3.49 7.23 -1.63
C GLU A 47 4.88 7.81 -1.38
N SER A 48 5.09 8.47 -0.24
CA SER A 48 6.40 9.00 0.14
C SER A 48 7.46 7.90 0.34
N ALA A 49 7.08 6.76 0.90
CA ALA A 49 8.00 5.65 1.15
C ALA A 49 8.30 4.82 -0.11
N LEU A 50 7.34 4.72 -1.03
CA LEU A 50 7.43 3.88 -2.22
C LEU A 50 7.94 4.64 -3.45
N GLY A 51 7.81 5.97 -3.47
CA GLY A 51 8.21 6.81 -4.60
C GLY A 51 7.28 6.71 -5.81
N VAL A 52 6.15 6.01 -5.68
CA VAL A 52 5.15 5.81 -6.74
C VAL A 52 3.74 6.06 -6.22
N PRO A 53 2.78 6.42 -7.08
CA PRO A 53 1.38 6.57 -6.72
C PRO A 53 0.78 5.32 -6.05
N VAL A 54 -0.10 5.56 -5.08
CA VAL A 54 -0.88 4.49 -4.42
C VAL A 54 -2.35 4.68 -4.76
N VAL A 55 -2.94 3.66 -5.39
CA VAL A 55 -4.34 3.65 -5.81
C VAL A 55 -5.13 2.73 -4.90
N ILE A 56 -6.30 3.19 -4.44
CA ILE A 56 -7.22 2.35 -3.67
C ILE A 56 -8.18 1.70 -4.66
N TRP A 57 -8.27 0.38 -4.61
CA TRP A 57 -9.25 -0.37 -5.39
C TRP A 57 -10.59 -0.37 -4.64
N TYR A 58 -11.63 0.17 -5.27
CA TYR A 58 -12.96 0.29 -4.66
C TYR A 58 -13.91 -0.86 -4.99
N GLY A 59 -13.45 -1.86 -5.77
CA GLY A 59 -14.32 -2.91 -6.29
C GLY A 59 -15.17 -2.39 -7.44
N ALA A 60 -14.98 -2.95 -8.63
CA ALA A 60 -16.05 -2.96 -9.60
C ALA A 60 -17.00 -4.10 -9.19
N GLU A 61 -18.27 -3.80 -8.87
CA GLU A 61 -19.32 -4.81 -8.95
C GLU A 61 -19.34 -5.30 -10.41
N LEU A 62 -18.81 -6.49 -10.65
CA LEU A 62 -19.09 -7.22 -11.89
C LEU A 62 -20.58 -7.60 -11.81
N ARG A 63 -21.43 -6.80 -12.47
CA ARG A 63 -22.81 -7.18 -12.80
C ARG A 63 -22.83 -7.86 -14.16
#